data_AF-E2AQR4-F1
#
_entry.id   AF-E2AQR4-F1
#
_cell.length_a   1.000
_cell.length_b   1.000
_cell.length_c   1.000
_cell.angle_alpha   90.00
_cell.angle_beta   90.00
_cell.angle_gamma   90.00
#
_symmetry.space_group_name_H-M   'P 1'
#
loop_
_entity.id
_entity.type
_entity.pdbx_description
1 polymer ?
#
loop_
_entity_poly.entity_id
_entity_poly.type
_entity_poly.pdbx_seq_one_letter_code
_entity_poly.pdbx_strand_id
1 'polypeptide(L)'
;PQFLDDAKDIVIEHVQDALKKHCNMKVNTIFNGEFVAGDKRANKSVNTRNYELFRTYDLREWYERRVIESTLAYLEEFQERDSGWALSRILNLPVNINKYNPFREGCHIKLPREIMMKRAVVQSRDNACFAWAVVAALYPAERNAERESSYPHYEAGLNIRDIEFPVIGNQIKKFEHAYNISFNVIIPIHLSNQKRDKRVNLLYIEDDNSVGHFAWIKNLSRLVNSQLTKNYHKKYICDRCLHYFDSDDKLQSHMVDCGKLNDCAVRLSSDKDKWLEFSNPNRKERLPFVVYADLECVLAKTEEEKLYQHHQVFSLAYYVHCSFDDSLSAYHSRRSADCLTWFVADLKNLALRVKNILKTNVPMVNLTSEEWEKFHSTTRCHIC
;
A
#
# COMPACT_ATOMS: atom_id res chain seq x y z
N PRO A 1 7.35 30.92 10.27
CA PRO A 1 5.95 31.16 9.85
C PRO A 1 5.83 32.22 8.75
N GLN A 2 6.26 33.46 9.01
CA GLN A 2 6.07 34.61 8.11
C GLN A 2 6.41 34.35 6.63
N PHE A 3 7.56 33.76 6.32
CA PHE A 3 7.94 33.45 4.93
C PHE A 3 6.94 32.54 4.20
N LEU A 4 6.37 31.54 4.88
CA LEU A 4 5.37 30.66 4.28
C LEU A 4 4.03 31.39 4.10
N ASP A 5 3.66 32.27 5.03
CA ASP A 5 2.48 33.10 4.88
C ASP A 5 2.60 34.08 3.70
N ASP A 6 3.76 34.71 3.55
CA ASP A 6 4.05 35.65 2.45
C ASP A 6 4.08 34.94 1.08
N ALA A 7 4.53 33.67 1.04
CA ALA A 7 4.58 32.87 -0.18
C ALA A 7 3.21 32.29 -0.58
N LYS A 8 2.21 32.34 0.30
CA LYS A 8 0.91 31.67 0.13
C LYS A 8 0.19 32.05 -1.15
N ASP A 9 -0.04 33.35 -1.37
CA ASP A 9 -0.84 33.81 -2.50
C ASP A 9 -0.14 33.50 -3.84
N ILE A 10 1.20 33.62 -3.89
CA ILE A 10 2.01 33.30 -5.08
C ILE A 10 1.94 31.80 -5.41
N VAL A 11 2.08 30.94 -4.41
CA VAL A 11 2.00 29.48 -4.62
C VAL A 11 0.59 29.07 -5.06
N ILE A 12 -0.44 29.64 -4.43
CA ILE A 12 -1.83 29.36 -4.79
C ILE A 12 -2.12 29.79 -6.22
N GLU A 13 -1.66 30.98 -6.64
CA GLU A 13 -1.84 31.47 -8.02
C GLU A 13 -1.21 30.51 -9.05
N HIS A 14 0.04 30.11 -8.85
CA HIS A 14 0.73 29.19 -9.76
C HIS A 14 0.07 27.80 -9.82
N VAL A 15 -0.38 27.28 -8.68
CA VAL A 15 -1.11 26.01 -8.60
C VAL A 15 -2.47 26.13 -9.29
N GLN A 16 -3.17 27.25 -9.09
CA GLN A 16 -4.47 27.51 -9.71
C GLN A 16 -4.36 27.62 -11.23
N ASP A 17 -3.33 28.28 -11.75
CA ASP A 17 -3.09 28.39 -13.19
C ASP A 17 -2.70 27.05 -13.82
N ALA A 18 -1.90 26.25 -13.13
CA ALA A 18 -1.65 24.89 -13.55
C ALA A 18 -2.94 24.05 -13.54
N LEU A 19 -3.85 24.26 -12.58
CA LEU A 19 -5.14 23.54 -12.48
C LEU A 19 -6.12 23.95 -13.58
N LYS A 20 -6.03 25.19 -14.07
CA LYS A 20 -6.80 25.63 -15.26
C LYS A 20 -6.32 24.89 -16.52
N LYS A 21 -5.02 24.62 -16.63
CA LYS A 21 -4.40 23.93 -17.78
C LYS A 21 -4.49 22.41 -17.71
N HIS A 22 -4.48 21.85 -16.50
CA HIS A 22 -4.48 20.42 -16.25
C HIS A 22 -5.56 20.10 -15.22
N CYS A 23 -6.56 19.30 -15.62
CA CYS A 23 -7.71 18.99 -14.76
C CYS A 23 -7.29 18.39 -13.40
N ASN A 24 -6.21 17.60 -13.37
CA ASN A 24 -5.71 16.94 -12.17
C ASN A 24 -4.18 17.03 -12.11
N MET A 25 -3.64 17.16 -10.90
CA MET A 25 -2.21 17.23 -10.66
C MET A 25 -1.82 16.69 -9.30
N LYS A 26 -0.55 16.30 -9.16
CA LYS A 26 0.09 16.06 -7.87
C LYS A 26 1.03 17.21 -7.57
N VAL A 27 0.81 17.87 -6.44
CA VAL A 27 1.63 19.00 -5.99
C VAL A 27 2.36 18.63 -4.70
N ASN A 28 3.64 18.96 -4.64
CA ASN A 28 4.38 19.02 -3.39
C ASN A 28 5.22 20.29 -3.31
N THR A 29 5.73 20.56 -2.12
CA THR A 29 6.60 21.69 -1.83
C THR A 29 7.85 21.19 -1.14
N ILE A 30 8.98 21.83 -1.46
CA ILE A 30 10.27 21.53 -0.86
C ILE A 30 10.71 22.79 -0.11
N PHE A 31 10.82 22.75 1.20
CA PHE A 31 11.38 23.86 1.96
C PHE A 31 12.89 23.67 2.09
N ASN A 32 13.69 24.58 1.52
CA ASN A 32 15.14 24.53 1.61
C ASN A 32 15.65 25.62 2.55
N GLY A 33 16.46 25.23 3.53
CA GLY A 33 17.05 26.14 4.50
C GLY A 33 18.51 25.81 4.81
N GLU A 34 19.28 26.82 5.15
CA GLU A 34 20.57 26.67 5.82
C GLU A 34 20.33 26.55 7.33
N PHE A 35 20.93 25.53 7.94
CA PHE A 35 20.87 25.26 9.37
C PHE A 35 22.26 25.38 9.99
N VAL A 36 22.31 25.82 11.24
CA VAL A 36 23.53 26.02 12.03
C VAL A 36 23.48 25.25 13.34
N ALA A 37 24.57 24.58 13.71
CA ALA A 37 24.77 23.94 15.00
C ALA A 37 26.20 24.19 15.49
N GLY A 38 26.37 25.15 16.41
CA GLY A 38 27.69 25.70 16.74
C GLY A 38 28.35 26.30 15.49
N ASP A 39 29.59 25.89 15.19
CA ASP A 39 30.34 26.36 14.02
C ASP A 39 29.97 25.65 12.72
N LYS A 40 29.10 24.63 12.77
CA LYS A 40 28.72 23.83 11.59
C LYS A 40 27.55 24.47 10.85
N ARG A 41 27.67 24.56 9.52
CA ARG A 41 26.60 24.99 8.60
C ARG A 41 26.25 23.85 7.64
N ALA A 42 24.97 23.64 7.39
CA ALA A 42 24.50 22.66 6.42
C ALA A 42 23.18 23.08 5.77
N ASN A 43 23.04 22.84 4.47
CA ASN A 43 21.78 23.01 3.76
C ASN A 43 20.93 21.74 3.93
N LYS A 44 19.69 21.91 4.37
CA LYS A 44 18.73 20.80 4.56
C LYS A 44 17.42 21.14 3.86
N SER A 45 16.75 20.09 3.40
CA SER A 45 15.49 20.19 2.67
C SER A 45 14.39 19.39 3.38
N VAL A 46 13.18 19.95 3.35
CA VAL A 46 11.98 19.34 3.93
C VAL A 46 10.95 19.20 2.83
N ASN A 47 10.60 17.97 2.48
CA ASN A 47 9.65 17.70 1.42
C ASN A 47 8.28 17.40 2.01
N THR A 48 7.26 18.12 1.57
CA THR A 48 5.88 17.72 1.84
C THR A 48 5.50 16.51 1.00
N ARG A 49 4.47 15.77 1.44
CA ARG A 49 3.92 14.64 0.68
C ARG A 49 3.34 15.15 -0.64
N ASN A 50 3.30 14.29 -1.66
CA ASN A 50 2.56 14.61 -2.88
C ASN A 50 1.06 14.62 -2.57
N TYR A 51 0.40 15.76 -2.78
CA TYR A 51 -1.03 15.91 -2.63
C TYR A 51 -1.71 15.99 -3.99
N GLU A 52 -2.75 15.19 -4.16
CA GLU A 52 -3.61 15.25 -5.34
C GLU A 52 -4.51 16.48 -5.23
N LEU A 53 -4.28 17.44 -6.13
CA LEU A 53 -5.06 18.66 -6.23
C LEU A 53 -5.98 18.61 -7.44
N PHE A 54 -7.17 19.13 -7.23
CA PHE A 54 -8.28 19.10 -8.15
C PHE A 54 -8.93 20.48 -8.19
N ARG A 55 -9.59 20.84 -9.29
CA ARG A 55 -10.14 22.19 -9.49
C ARG A 55 -11.13 22.66 -8.42
N THR A 56 -11.73 21.72 -7.70
CA THR A 56 -12.74 21.99 -6.65
C THR A 56 -12.14 22.08 -5.24
N TYR A 57 -10.82 21.96 -5.08
CA TYR A 57 -10.18 22.04 -3.77
C TYR A 57 -10.07 23.48 -3.30
N ASP A 58 -10.25 23.67 -1.99
CA ASP A 58 -9.83 24.90 -1.34
C ASP A 58 -8.30 24.93 -1.25
N LEU A 59 -7.69 25.73 -2.12
CA LEU A 59 -6.24 25.88 -2.18
C LEU A 59 -5.68 26.60 -0.95
N ARG A 60 -6.47 27.42 -0.24
CA ARG A 60 -6.04 28.05 1.01
C ARG A 60 -5.99 27.02 2.12
N GLU A 61 -7.03 26.20 2.27
CA GLU A 61 -7.04 25.12 3.27
C GLU A 61 -5.89 24.14 3.01
N TRP A 62 -5.67 23.76 1.74
CA TRP A 62 -4.54 22.90 1.37
C TRP A 62 -3.21 23.52 1.78
N TYR A 63 -2.97 24.79 1.43
CA TYR A 63 -1.70 25.44 1.74
C TYR A 63 -1.45 25.53 3.25
N GLU A 64 -2.46 25.93 4.03
CA GLU A 64 -2.35 26.02 5.49
C GLU A 64 -2.03 24.65 6.10
N ARG A 65 -2.85 23.64 5.83
CA ARG A 65 -2.73 22.35 6.54
C ARG A 65 -1.60 21.47 6.03
N ARG A 66 -1.30 21.54 4.72
CA ARG A 66 -0.42 20.59 4.04
C ARG A 66 0.95 21.17 3.69
N VAL A 67 1.07 22.49 3.63
CA VAL A 67 2.35 23.19 3.41
C VAL A 67 2.83 23.83 4.70
N ILE A 68 2.04 24.71 5.33
CA ILE A 68 2.46 25.46 6.53
C ILE A 68 2.62 24.52 7.73
N GLU A 69 1.52 23.92 8.21
CA GLU A 69 1.53 23.07 9.40
C GLU A 69 2.54 21.92 9.29
N SER A 70 2.60 21.27 8.13
CA SER A 70 3.52 20.16 7.88
C SER A 70 4.99 20.58 7.90
N THR A 71 5.32 21.77 7.38
CA THR A 71 6.70 22.30 7.39
C THR A 71 7.09 22.76 8.79
N LEU A 72 6.19 23.45 9.50
CA LEU A 72 6.45 23.91 10.87
C LEU A 72 6.63 22.74 11.84
N ALA A 73 5.76 21.73 11.79
CA ALA A 73 5.88 20.54 12.64
C ALA A 73 7.23 19.83 12.44
N TYR A 74 7.72 19.74 11.20
CA TYR A 74 9.05 19.19 10.94
C TYR A 74 10.15 20.07 11.54
N LEU A 75 10.07 21.40 11.38
CA LEU A 75 11.08 22.31 11.91
C LEU A 75 11.12 22.29 13.44
N GLU A 76 9.97 22.19 14.11
CA GLU A 76 9.86 22.05 15.57
C GLU A 76 10.47 20.73 16.04
N GLU A 77 10.09 19.60 15.42
CA GLU A 77 10.65 18.29 15.74
C GLU A 77 12.18 18.28 15.57
N PHE A 78 12.67 18.96 14.54
CA PHE A 78 14.09 19.06 14.24
C PHE A 78 14.88 19.87 15.28
N GLN A 79 14.24 20.90 15.87
CA GLN A 79 14.84 21.77 16.88
C GLN A 79 14.75 21.18 18.30
N GLU A 80 13.66 20.51 18.64
CA GLU A 80 13.39 20.04 20.02
C GLU A 80 14.00 18.67 20.37
N ARG A 81 14.34 17.82 19.39
CA ARG A 81 14.88 16.47 19.63
C ARG A 81 16.41 16.38 19.55
N ASP A 82 17.11 17.20 20.35
CA ASP A 82 18.56 17.09 20.64
C ASP A 82 19.55 17.29 19.47
N SER A 83 19.09 17.71 18.28
CA SER A 83 19.99 17.82 17.12
C SER A 83 20.92 19.05 17.19
N GLY A 84 20.55 20.08 17.96
CA GLY A 84 21.30 21.34 18.11
C GLY A 84 21.32 22.23 16.87
N TRP A 85 20.51 21.91 15.84
CA TRP A 85 20.45 22.66 14.59
C TRP A 85 19.33 23.70 14.60
N ALA A 86 19.70 24.98 14.51
CA ALA A 86 18.77 26.08 14.32
C ALA A 86 18.72 26.50 12.85
N LEU A 87 17.55 26.94 12.38
CA LEU A 87 17.39 27.51 11.04
C LEU A 87 18.09 28.88 11.00
N SER A 88 19.09 29.03 10.13
CA SER A 88 19.85 30.26 9.92
C SER A 88 19.22 31.11 8.81
N ARG A 89 18.97 30.50 7.65
CA ARG A 89 18.51 31.21 6.45
C ARG A 89 17.56 30.35 5.63
N ILE A 90 16.51 30.96 5.11
CA ILE A 90 15.62 30.33 4.13
C ILE A 90 16.21 30.55 2.74
N LEU A 91 16.35 29.47 1.96
CA LEU A 91 16.93 29.51 0.62
C LEU A 91 15.83 29.69 -0.43
N ASN A 92 14.84 28.79 -0.45
CA ASN A 92 13.69 28.84 -1.35
C ASN A 92 12.62 27.81 -0.96
N LEU A 93 11.45 27.93 -1.60
CA LEU A 93 10.35 26.97 -1.52
C LEU A 93 9.93 26.51 -2.93
N PRO A 94 10.61 25.54 -3.56
CA PRO A 94 10.19 25.02 -4.85
C PRO A 94 8.85 24.30 -4.73
N VAL A 95 7.94 24.60 -5.67
CA VAL A 95 6.65 23.92 -5.83
C VAL A 95 6.75 23.00 -7.03
N ASN A 96 6.67 21.69 -6.82
CA ASN A 96 6.66 20.75 -7.94
C ASN A 96 5.22 20.41 -8.29
N ILE A 97 4.87 20.60 -9.56
CA ILE A 97 3.55 20.31 -10.10
C ILE A 97 3.70 19.21 -11.14
N ASN A 98 3.16 18.03 -10.84
CA ASN A 98 3.22 16.87 -11.71
C ASN A 98 1.86 16.64 -12.37
N LYS A 99 1.85 16.49 -13.70
CA LYS A 99 0.64 16.09 -14.44
C LYS A 99 0.23 14.70 -13.97
N TYR A 100 -1.01 14.59 -13.49
CA TYR A 100 -1.56 13.33 -13.02
C TYR A 100 -2.81 13.04 -13.84
N ASN A 101 -2.82 11.96 -14.63
CA ASN A 101 -4.05 11.54 -15.31
C ASN A 101 -4.34 10.07 -14.96
N PRO A 102 -5.22 9.80 -13.98
CA PRO A 102 -5.52 8.43 -13.57
C PRO A 102 -6.33 7.63 -14.59
N PHE A 103 -6.93 8.26 -15.60
CA PHE A 103 -7.80 7.61 -16.58
C PHE A 103 -7.35 7.96 -18.01
N ARG A 104 -6.99 6.95 -18.81
CA ARG A 104 -6.72 7.11 -20.25
C ARG A 104 -7.85 6.48 -21.05
N GLU A 105 -8.16 7.14 -22.17
CA GLU A 105 -9.46 7.14 -22.83
C GLU A 105 -9.92 5.78 -23.40
N GLY A 106 -11.18 5.42 -23.11
CA GLY A 106 -12.01 4.48 -23.91
C GLY A 106 -12.70 3.36 -23.10
N CYS A 107 -13.97 3.05 -23.39
CA CYS A 107 -14.77 2.06 -22.65
C CYS A 107 -14.99 0.74 -23.42
N HIS A 108 -14.14 0.38 -24.38
CA HIS A 108 -14.35 -0.80 -25.25
C HIS A 108 -13.53 -2.03 -24.84
N ILE A 109 -13.46 -2.34 -23.55
CA ILE A 109 -12.70 -3.49 -23.04
C ILE A 109 -13.65 -4.64 -22.73
N LYS A 110 -13.34 -5.83 -23.23
CA LYS A 110 -14.03 -7.05 -22.79
C LYS A 110 -13.42 -7.50 -21.46
N LEU A 111 -14.22 -7.56 -20.40
CA LEU A 111 -13.79 -8.12 -19.12
C LEU A 111 -13.26 -9.56 -19.31
N PRO A 112 -12.17 -9.96 -18.62
CA PRO A 112 -11.68 -11.32 -18.61
C PRO A 112 -12.78 -12.34 -18.24
N ARG A 113 -12.73 -13.52 -18.86
CA ARG A 113 -13.76 -14.56 -18.73
C ARG A 113 -13.96 -14.98 -17.28
N GLU A 114 -12.88 -15.02 -16.50
CA GLU A 114 -12.82 -15.37 -15.08
C GLU A 114 -13.66 -14.41 -14.23
N ILE A 115 -13.67 -13.12 -14.57
CA ILE A 115 -14.47 -12.10 -13.88
C ILE A 115 -15.94 -12.23 -14.27
N MET A 116 -16.20 -12.41 -15.57
CA MET A 116 -17.57 -12.58 -16.09
C MET A 116 -18.26 -13.82 -15.52
N MET A 117 -17.55 -14.95 -15.42
CA MET A 117 -18.09 -16.20 -14.86
C MET A 117 -18.53 -16.04 -13.40
N LYS A 118 -17.86 -15.18 -12.64
CA LYS A 118 -18.22 -14.91 -11.24
C LYS A 118 -19.53 -14.15 -11.13
N ARG A 119 -20.10 -13.60 -12.21
CA ARG A 119 -21.35 -12.80 -12.20
C ARG A 119 -21.38 -11.79 -11.05
N ALA A 120 -20.23 -11.20 -10.74
CA ALA A 120 -20.00 -10.30 -9.62
C ALA A 120 -19.90 -8.83 -10.05
N VAL A 121 -19.84 -8.60 -11.37
CA VAL A 121 -19.62 -7.30 -12.00
C VAL A 121 -20.67 -7.07 -13.10
N VAL A 122 -21.13 -5.83 -13.25
CA VAL A 122 -22.00 -5.36 -14.34
C VAL A 122 -21.21 -4.41 -15.21
N GLN A 123 -21.16 -4.68 -16.52
CA GLN A 123 -20.44 -3.87 -17.52
C GLN A 123 -21.43 -3.35 -18.57
N SER A 124 -21.16 -2.15 -19.10
CA SER A 124 -21.82 -1.62 -20.30
C SER A 124 -20.91 -1.80 -21.52
N ARG A 125 -21.47 -1.75 -22.74
CA ARG A 125 -20.68 -1.74 -23.99
C ARG A 125 -20.48 -0.33 -24.54
N ASP A 126 -21.03 0.67 -23.87
CA ASP A 126 -21.06 2.06 -24.28
C ASP A 126 -19.83 2.85 -23.76
N ASN A 127 -19.54 3.98 -24.41
CA ASN A 127 -18.51 4.93 -24.04
C ASN A 127 -18.79 5.69 -22.73
N ALA A 128 -20.03 5.61 -22.23
CA ALA A 128 -20.43 6.12 -20.92
C ALA A 128 -20.33 5.07 -19.80
N CYS A 129 -19.33 4.18 -19.83
CA CYS A 129 -19.23 3.03 -18.91
C CYS A 129 -19.29 3.41 -17.42
N PHE A 130 -18.73 4.56 -17.03
CA PHE A 130 -18.88 5.08 -15.67
C PHE A 130 -20.34 5.36 -15.32
N ALA A 131 -21.07 6.12 -16.14
CA ALA A 131 -22.45 6.50 -15.86
C ALA A 131 -23.38 5.29 -15.81
N TRP A 132 -23.19 4.33 -16.73
CA TRP A 132 -23.89 3.05 -16.70
C TRP A 132 -23.58 2.26 -15.43
N ALA A 133 -22.33 2.23 -14.97
CA ALA A 133 -21.98 1.57 -13.72
C ALA A 133 -22.64 2.24 -12.50
N VAL A 134 -22.73 3.57 -12.47
CA VAL A 134 -23.46 4.31 -11.42
C VAL A 134 -24.96 4.02 -11.46
N VAL A 135 -25.58 4.06 -12.64
CA VAL A 135 -27.01 3.75 -12.83
C VAL A 135 -27.32 2.32 -12.41
N ALA A 136 -26.48 1.36 -12.79
CA ALA A 136 -26.66 -0.03 -12.39
C ALA A 136 -26.57 -0.22 -10.87
N ALA A 137 -25.72 0.57 -10.20
CA ALA A 137 -25.62 0.57 -8.74
C ALA A 137 -26.82 1.26 -8.05
N LEU A 138 -27.36 2.31 -8.66
CA LEU A 138 -28.51 3.06 -8.14
C LEU A 138 -29.84 2.35 -8.35
N TYR A 139 -29.98 1.66 -9.48
CA TYR A 139 -31.18 0.93 -9.89
C TYR A 139 -30.83 -0.52 -10.23
N PRO A 140 -30.48 -1.36 -9.24
CA PRO A 140 -30.06 -2.73 -9.49
C PRO A 140 -31.17 -3.56 -10.15
N ALA A 141 -30.87 -4.15 -11.31
CA ALA A 141 -31.79 -5.07 -11.98
C ALA A 141 -31.69 -6.48 -11.36
N GLU A 142 -32.83 -7.07 -11.01
CA GLU A 142 -32.87 -8.44 -10.47
C GLU A 142 -32.64 -9.51 -11.54
N ARG A 143 -33.10 -9.25 -12.77
CA ARG A 143 -33.00 -10.16 -13.92
C ARG A 143 -32.31 -9.46 -15.08
N ASN A 144 -31.56 -10.24 -15.87
CA ASN A 144 -30.85 -9.75 -17.05
C ASN A 144 -30.00 -8.51 -16.78
N ALA A 145 -29.31 -8.48 -15.62
CA ALA A 145 -28.50 -7.35 -15.17
C ALA A 145 -27.35 -6.99 -16.12
N GLU A 146 -27.02 -7.87 -17.07
CA GLU A 146 -26.05 -7.65 -18.15
C GLU A 146 -26.59 -6.82 -19.32
N ARG A 147 -27.90 -6.57 -19.39
CA ARG A 147 -28.53 -5.83 -20.49
C ARG A 147 -28.71 -4.37 -20.11
N GLU A 148 -28.29 -3.47 -20.98
CA GLU A 148 -28.48 -2.02 -20.81
C GLU A 148 -29.97 -1.64 -20.73
N SER A 149 -30.83 -2.36 -21.46
CA SER A 149 -32.29 -2.17 -21.42
C SER A 149 -32.95 -2.52 -20.08
N SER A 150 -32.22 -3.17 -19.17
CA SER A 150 -32.70 -3.46 -17.81
C SER A 150 -32.62 -2.22 -16.89
N TYR A 151 -32.03 -1.12 -17.36
CA TYR A 151 -31.78 0.08 -16.59
C TYR A 151 -32.38 1.32 -17.29
N PRO A 152 -32.79 2.35 -16.53
CA PRO A 152 -33.12 3.63 -17.12
C PRO A 152 -31.90 4.21 -17.85
N HIS A 153 -32.13 4.93 -18.95
CA HIS A 153 -31.03 5.59 -19.66
C HIS A 153 -30.28 6.52 -18.70
N TYR A 154 -28.96 6.54 -18.79
CA TYR A 154 -28.13 7.24 -17.80
C TYR A 154 -28.44 8.74 -17.73
N GLU A 155 -28.79 9.37 -18.86
CA GLU A 155 -29.22 10.78 -18.93
C GLU A 155 -30.55 11.08 -18.21
N ALA A 156 -31.42 10.07 -18.05
CA ALA A 156 -32.66 10.20 -17.30
C ALA A 156 -32.44 9.92 -15.80
N GLY A 157 -31.50 9.02 -15.48
CA GLY A 157 -31.18 8.62 -14.11
C GLY A 157 -30.17 9.53 -13.40
N LEU A 158 -29.39 10.31 -14.15
CA LEU A 158 -28.34 11.19 -13.64
C LEU A 158 -28.43 12.56 -14.33
N ASN A 159 -28.29 13.65 -13.57
CA ASN A 159 -27.96 14.98 -14.08
C ASN A 159 -26.49 15.03 -14.50
N ILE A 160 -26.24 14.97 -15.81
CA ILE A 160 -24.90 14.82 -16.43
C ILE A 160 -24.48 16.04 -17.24
N ARG A 161 -25.23 17.15 -17.15
CA ARG A 161 -25.09 18.32 -18.04
C ARG A 161 -23.70 18.98 -18.04
N ASP A 162 -22.91 18.80 -16.97
CA ASP A 162 -21.56 19.38 -16.83
C ASP A 162 -20.44 18.32 -16.81
N ILE A 163 -20.66 17.17 -17.46
CA ILE A 163 -19.77 16.01 -17.40
C ILE A 163 -19.43 15.58 -18.81
N GLU A 164 -18.17 15.77 -19.16
CA GLU A 164 -17.59 15.22 -20.38
C GLU A 164 -17.14 13.79 -20.10
N PHE A 165 -17.51 12.88 -21.00
CA PHE A 165 -17.05 11.50 -20.99
C PHE A 165 -15.76 11.35 -21.81
N PRO A 166 -14.83 10.46 -21.41
CA PRO A 166 -14.89 9.57 -20.25
C PRO A 166 -14.68 10.30 -18.91
N VAL A 167 -15.32 9.80 -17.84
CA VAL A 167 -15.35 10.48 -16.54
C VAL A 167 -13.97 10.54 -15.89
N ILE A 168 -13.51 11.76 -15.59
CA ILE A 168 -12.23 12.03 -14.93
C ILE A 168 -12.43 12.06 -13.41
N GLY A 169 -11.43 11.64 -12.61
CA GLY A 169 -11.53 11.52 -11.15
C GLY A 169 -12.15 12.71 -10.39
N ASN A 170 -12.04 13.93 -10.92
CA ASN A 170 -12.67 15.13 -10.34
C ASN A 170 -14.18 15.13 -10.44
N GLN A 171 -14.71 14.59 -11.54
CA GLN A 171 -16.14 14.46 -11.74
C GLN A 171 -16.71 13.39 -10.81
N ILE A 172 -15.95 12.37 -10.41
CA ILE A 172 -16.37 11.39 -9.39
C ILE A 172 -16.72 12.10 -8.08
N LYS A 173 -15.87 13.04 -7.61
CA LYS A 173 -16.17 13.82 -6.39
C LYS A 173 -17.40 14.72 -6.53
N LYS A 174 -17.66 15.25 -7.73
CA LYS A 174 -18.91 15.98 -8.03
C LYS A 174 -20.12 15.04 -7.92
N PHE A 175 -20.03 13.84 -8.47
CA PHE A 175 -21.06 12.80 -8.33
C PHE A 175 -21.26 12.39 -6.88
N GLU A 176 -20.19 12.23 -6.10
CA GLU A 176 -20.30 11.96 -4.68
C GLU A 176 -21.17 13.04 -4.04
N HIS A 177 -20.82 14.32 -4.16
CA HIS A 177 -21.57 15.40 -3.52
C HIS A 177 -23.00 15.53 -4.03
N ALA A 178 -23.21 15.46 -5.35
CA ALA A 178 -24.52 15.66 -5.96
C ALA A 178 -25.54 14.58 -5.57
N TYR A 179 -25.11 13.32 -5.43
CA TYR A 179 -26.00 12.20 -5.13
C TYR A 179 -25.89 11.68 -3.70
N ASN A 180 -25.00 12.26 -2.87
CA ASN A 180 -24.68 11.78 -1.54
C ASN A 180 -24.25 10.29 -1.51
N ILE A 181 -23.40 9.90 -2.46
CA ILE A 181 -22.87 8.54 -2.63
C ILE A 181 -21.35 8.56 -2.37
N SER A 182 -20.78 7.43 -1.94
CA SER A 182 -19.33 7.22 -1.89
C SER A 182 -18.90 6.25 -3.00
N PHE A 183 -17.87 6.60 -3.78
CA PHE A 183 -17.31 5.70 -4.80
C PHE A 183 -15.97 5.11 -4.35
N ASN A 184 -15.79 3.80 -4.53
CA ASN A 184 -14.50 3.14 -4.39
C ASN A 184 -14.13 2.53 -5.74
N VAL A 185 -12.95 2.85 -6.29
CA VAL A 185 -12.44 2.23 -7.51
C VAL A 185 -11.35 1.24 -7.10
N ILE A 186 -11.62 -0.05 -7.29
CA ILE A 186 -10.73 -1.16 -6.91
C ILE A 186 -9.70 -1.37 -8.02
N ILE A 187 -8.43 -1.61 -7.64
CA ILE A 187 -7.16 -1.14 -8.25
C ILE A 187 -6.90 0.31 -7.81
N PRO A 188 -5.89 0.60 -6.97
CA PRO A 188 -5.89 1.74 -6.05
C PRO A 188 -5.77 3.07 -6.82
N ILE A 189 -6.90 3.56 -7.30
CA ILE A 189 -7.02 4.79 -8.07
C ILE A 189 -7.86 5.80 -7.28
N HIS A 190 -8.88 5.35 -6.54
CA HIS A 190 -9.72 6.23 -5.74
C HIS A 190 -10.44 5.51 -4.59
N LEU A 191 -10.28 6.02 -3.36
CA LEU A 191 -11.06 5.63 -2.20
C LEU A 191 -11.77 6.87 -1.65
N SER A 192 -13.08 6.76 -1.39
CA SER A 192 -13.84 7.85 -0.80
C SER A 192 -13.44 8.08 0.67
N ASN A 193 -13.04 9.32 0.99
CA ASN A 193 -12.64 9.71 2.34
C ASN A 193 -13.82 9.70 3.32
N GLN A 194 -15.04 10.03 2.85
CA GLN A 194 -16.22 10.12 3.69
C GLN A 194 -17.04 8.82 3.65
N LYS A 195 -17.55 8.39 4.81
CA LYS A 195 -18.49 7.27 4.90
C LYS A 195 -19.90 7.81 4.66
N ARG A 196 -20.56 7.31 3.60
CA ARG A 196 -21.98 7.55 3.32
C ARG A 196 -22.76 6.23 3.28
N ASP A 197 -24.07 6.32 3.42
CA ASP A 197 -24.97 5.16 3.51
C ASP A 197 -24.99 4.33 2.22
N LYS A 198 -24.88 4.99 1.05
CA LYS A 198 -24.76 4.32 -0.24
C LYS A 198 -23.31 4.36 -0.71
N ARG A 199 -22.74 3.16 -0.91
CA ARG A 199 -21.40 2.96 -1.45
C ARG A 199 -21.46 2.21 -2.78
N VAL A 200 -20.72 2.71 -3.76
CA VAL A 200 -20.62 2.11 -5.08
C VAL A 200 -19.17 1.69 -5.31
N ASN A 201 -18.95 0.39 -5.38
CA ASN A 201 -17.65 -0.18 -5.70
C ASN A 201 -17.55 -0.37 -7.21
N LEU A 202 -16.58 0.27 -7.84
CA LEU A 202 -16.27 0.20 -9.26
C LEU A 202 -14.98 -0.61 -9.45
N LEU A 203 -14.96 -1.42 -10.50
CA LEU A 203 -13.78 -2.08 -11.02
C LEU A 203 -13.29 -1.25 -12.21
N TYR A 204 -12.03 -0.84 -12.17
CA TYR A 204 -11.37 -0.28 -13.34
C TYR A 204 -10.49 -1.36 -13.97
N ILE A 205 -10.57 -1.56 -15.28
CA ILE A 205 -9.67 -2.45 -16.03
C ILE A 205 -9.03 -1.66 -17.16
N GLU A 206 -7.74 -1.90 -17.38
CA GLU A 206 -6.98 -1.32 -18.48
C GLU A 206 -6.56 -2.43 -19.47
N ASP A 207 -6.65 -2.14 -20.76
CA ASP A 207 -6.20 -2.95 -21.90
C ASP A 207 -4.71 -2.66 -22.19
N ASP A 208 -4.02 -3.56 -22.90
CA ASP A 208 -2.63 -3.38 -23.37
C ASP A 208 -2.39 -2.06 -24.14
N ASN A 209 -3.44 -1.50 -24.76
CA ASN A 209 -3.47 -0.21 -25.45
C ASN A 209 -3.72 0.99 -24.52
N SER A 210 -3.68 0.79 -23.20
CA SER A 210 -3.92 1.83 -22.17
C SER A 210 -5.31 2.47 -22.23
N VAL A 211 -6.31 1.70 -22.69
CA VAL A 211 -7.74 2.06 -22.71
C VAL A 211 -8.35 1.58 -21.40
N GLY A 212 -9.20 2.38 -20.73
CA GLY A 212 -9.71 2.12 -19.37
C GLY A 212 -11.23 1.97 -19.24
N HIS A 213 -11.73 0.84 -18.74
CA HIS A 213 -13.16 0.54 -18.58
C HIS A 213 -13.60 0.48 -17.12
N PHE A 214 -14.73 1.12 -16.81
CA PHE A 214 -15.39 1.05 -15.50
C PHE A 214 -16.55 0.05 -15.51
N ALA A 215 -16.57 -0.82 -14.51
CA ALA A 215 -17.66 -1.76 -14.31
C ALA A 215 -18.11 -1.78 -12.83
N TRP A 216 -19.40 -1.95 -12.57
CA TRP A 216 -19.92 -1.95 -11.20
C TRP A 216 -19.72 -3.31 -10.53
N ILE A 217 -19.08 -3.33 -9.36
CA ILE A 217 -18.92 -4.51 -8.52
C ILE A 217 -20.14 -4.64 -7.62
N LYS A 218 -21.11 -5.45 -8.07
CA LYS A 218 -22.31 -5.76 -7.26
C LYS A 218 -22.04 -6.71 -6.09
N ASN A 219 -20.99 -7.53 -6.17
CA ASN A 219 -20.64 -8.46 -5.09
C ASN A 219 -19.13 -8.67 -4.97
N LEU A 220 -18.49 -7.89 -4.09
CA LEU A 220 -17.04 -7.94 -3.88
C LEU A 220 -16.56 -9.31 -3.38
N SER A 221 -17.27 -9.91 -2.42
CA SER A 221 -16.95 -11.25 -1.90
C SER A 221 -16.88 -12.26 -3.03
N ARG A 222 -17.91 -12.33 -3.87
CA ARG A 222 -17.96 -13.25 -5.01
C ARG A 222 -16.86 -12.99 -6.04
N LEU A 223 -16.44 -11.73 -6.21
CA LEU A 223 -15.38 -11.35 -7.15
C LEU A 223 -14.01 -11.91 -6.75
N VAL A 224 -13.65 -11.87 -5.46
CA VAL A 224 -12.27 -12.18 -5.02
C VAL A 224 -12.14 -13.43 -4.14
N ASN A 225 -13.23 -14.01 -3.63
CA ASN A 225 -13.17 -15.13 -2.68
C ASN A 225 -12.38 -16.34 -3.23
N SER A 226 -12.51 -16.66 -4.52
CA SER A 226 -11.76 -17.76 -5.15
C SER A 226 -10.24 -17.56 -5.17
N GLN A 227 -9.75 -16.32 -5.00
CA GLN A 227 -8.32 -16.00 -4.89
C GLN A 227 -7.83 -16.11 -3.45
N LEU A 228 -8.74 -15.95 -2.47
CA LEU A 228 -8.41 -15.92 -1.05
C LEU A 228 -8.45 -17.32 -0.43
N THR A 229 -9.45 -18.13 -0.78
CA THR A 229 -9.59 -19.47 -0.21
C THR A 229 -10.07 -20.50 -1.24
N LYS A 230 -9.69 -21.77 -1.02
CA LYS A 230 -10.23 -22.92 -1.76
C LYS A 230 -11.62 -23.34 -1.28
N ASN A 231 -12.08 -22.77 -0.16
CA ASN A 231 -13.34 -23.14 0.47
C ASN A 231 -14.48 -22.29 -0.11
N TYR A 232 -15.65 -22.90 -0.30
CA TYR A 232 -16.83 -22.25 -0.88
C TYR A 232 -17.59 -21.33 0.09
N HIS A 233 -17.06 -21.12 1.30
CA HIS A 233 -17.69 -20.26 2.31
C HIS A 233 -17.54 -18.77 1.96
N LYS A 234 -18.62 -18.00 2.13
CA LYS A 234 -18.61 -16.55 1.91
C LYS A 234 -17.63 -15.87 2.86
N LYS A 235 -16.71 -15.07 2.30
CA LYS A 235 -15.84 -14.17 3.07
C LYS A 235 -16.40 -12.75 3.10
N TYR A 236 -16.27 -12.08 4.22
CA TYR A 236 -16.68 -10.69 4.40
C TYR A 236 -15.46 -9.81 4.23
N ILE A 237 -15.48 -8.90 3.26
CA ILE A 237 -14.29 -8.15 2.83
C ILE A 237 -14.52 -6.69 3.09
N CYS A 238 -13.55 -6.04 3.74
CA CYS A 238 -13.54 -4.60 3.90
C CYS A 238 -13.31 -3.94 2.54
N ASP A 239 -14.24 -3.10 2.10
CA ASP A 239 -14.17 -2.37 0.85
C ASP A 239 -13.11 -1.25 0.82
N ARG A 240 -12.50 -0.94 1.97
CA ARG A 240 -11.43 0.06 2.12
C ARG A 240 -10.02 -0.52 2.11
N CYS A 241 -9.74 -1.47 3.00
CA CYS A 241 -8.40 -2.06 3.14
C CYS A 241 -8.27 -3.44 2.48
N LEU A 242 -9.36 -3.98 1.93
CA LEU A 242 -9.45 -5.31 1.32
C LEU A 242 -9.11 -6.49 2.25
N HIS A 243 -9.01 -6.26 3.56
CA HIS A 243 -8.89 -7.33 4.55
C HIS A 243 -10.18 -8.14 4.64
N TYR A 244 -10.07 -9.45 4.86
CA TYR A 244 -11.21 -10.38 4.86
C TYR A 244 -11.44 -11.02 6.22
N PHE A 245 -12.70 -11.36 6.48
CA PHE A 245 -13.21 -11.91 7.73
C PHE A 245 -14.16 -13.07 7.46
N ASP A 246 -14.33 -13.93 8.47
CA ASP A 246 -15.21 -15.08 8.41
C ASP A 246 -16.67 -14.77 8.77
N SER A 247 -16.94 -13.61 9.37
CA SER A 247 -18.29 -13.16 9.74
C SER A 247 -18.49 -11.66 9.49
N ASP A 248 -19.74 -11.25 9.33
CA ASP A 248 -20.10 -9.83 9.14
C ASP A 248 -19.77 -9.01 10.40
N ASP A 249 -20.03 -9.55 11.60
CA ASP A 249 -19.78 -8.86 12.87
C ASP A 249 -18.31 -8.44 13.04
N LYS A 250 -17.37 -9.30 12.60
CA LYS A 250 -15.94 -9.02 12.61
C LYS A 250 -15.59 -7.91 11.62
N LEU A 251 -16.21 -7.92 10.44
CA LEU A 251 -16.06 -6.84 9.46
C LEU A 251 -16.59 -5.51 10.03
N GLN A 252 -17.78 -5.49 10.63
CA GLN A 252 -18.34 -4.27 11.23
C GLN A 252 -17.44 -3.71 12.32
N SER A 253 -16.90 -4.58 13.19
CA SER A 253 -15.95 -4.19 14.23
C SER A 253 -14.69 -3.57 13.63
N HIS A 254 -14.11 -4.21 12.61
CA HIS A 254 -12.94 -3.68 11.90
C HIS A 254 -13.22 -2.34 11.20
N MET A 255 -14.42 -2.14 10.66
CA MET A 255 -14.77 -0.90 9.94
C MET A 255 -14.70 0.35 10.82
N VAL A 256 -14.89 0.22 12.14
CA VAL A 256 -14.77 1.33 13.10
C VAL A 256 -13.33 1.84 13.17
N ASP A 257 -12.36 0.92 13.18
CA ASP A 257 -10.94 1.25 13.32
C ASP A 257 -10.28 1.55 11.97
N CYS A 258 -10.64 0.80 10.93
CA CYS A 258 -10.16 1.00 9.57
C CYS A 258 -10.49 2.41 9.05
N GLY A 259 -11.61 3.01 9.50
CA GLY A 259 -11.97 4.37 9.16
C GLY A 259 -11.04 5.45 9.71
N LYS A 260 -10.29 5.15 10.78
CA LYS A 260 -9.42 6.11 11.50
C LYS A 260 -7.96 6.07 11.05
N LEU A 261 -7.51 4.96 10.47
CA LEU A 261 -6.08 4.64 10.27
C LEU A 261 -5.55 4.87 8.85
N ASN A 262 -6.34 5.41 7.93
CA ASN A 262 -6.07 5.26 6.50
C ASN A 262 -5.18 6.34 5.87
N ASP A 263 -4.02 6.59 6.47
CA ASP A 263 -2.89 7.31 5.84
C ASP A 263 -2.02 6.29 5.07
N CYS A 264 -2.60 5.55 4.13
CA CYS A 264 -1.83 4.66 3.26
C CYS A 264 -0.99 5.48 2.27
N ALA A 265 0.31 5.60 2.55
CA ALA A 265 1.25 6.26 1.67
C ALA A 265 1.58 5.36 0.47
N VAL A 266 0.99 5.64 -0.69
CA VAL A 266 1.47 5.10 -1.95
C VAL A 266 2.77 5.83 -2.31
N ARG A 267 3.92 5.23 -1.99
CA ARG A 267 5.22 5.65 -2.55
C ARG A 267 5.37 5.00 -3.93
N LEU A 268 5.17 5.79 -4.98
CA LEU A 268 5.67 5.45 -6.31
C LEU A 268 7.12 5.93 -6.42
N SER A 269 7.96 5.11 -7.05
CA SER A 269 9.37 5.43 -7.30
C SER A 269 9.48 6.65 -8.23
N SER A 270 10.34 7.62 -7.90
CA SER A 270 10.65 8.76 -8.78
C SER A 270 11.62 8.36 -9.90
N ASP A 271 11.88 9.21 -10.90
CA ASP A 271 12.92 8.96 -11.92
C ASP A 271 14.34 8.81 -11.34
N LYS A 272 14.56 9.30 -10.11
CA LYS A 272 15.79 9.11 -9.34
C LYS A 272 15.81 7.77 -8.58
N ASP A 273 14.64 7.19 -8.32
CA ASP A 273 14.44 5.92 -7.61
C ASP A 273 13.94 4.79 -8.54
N LYS A 274 14.05 4.98 -9.87
CA LYS A 274 13.65 3.98 -10.87
C LYS A 274 14.45 2.68 -10.75
N TRP A 275 15.62 2.75 -10.13
CA TRP A 275 16.46 1.61 -9.82
C TRP A 275 16.26 1.25 -8.36
N LEU A 276 15.67 0.08 -8.12
CA LEU A 276 15.61 -0.51 -6.80
C LEU A 276 16.96 -1.15 -6.51
N GLU A 277 17.73 -0.54 -5.62
CA GLU A 277 18.93 -1.16 -5.07
C GLU A 277 18.59 -1.86 -3.76
N PHE A 278 19.18 -3.04 -3.55
CA PHE A 278 19.10 -3.70 -2.27
C PHE A 278 20.03 -2.96 -1.32
N SER A 279 19.48 -2.25 -0.34
CA SER A 279 20.27 -1.49 0.66
C SER A 279 21.20 -2.37 1.50
N ASN A 280 20.98 -3.69 1.48
CA ASN A 280 21.77 -4.67 2.23
C ASN A 280 22.00 -5.94 1.38
N PRO A 281 22.92 -5.91 0.40
CA PRO A 281 23.21 -7.09 -0.42
C PRO A 281 23.63 -8.30 0.42
N ASN A 282 24.33 -8.06 1.53
CA ASN A 282 24.77 -9.08 2.49
C ASN A 282 23.61 -9.89 3.10
N ARG A 283 22.38 -9.35 3.13
CA ARG A 283 21.20 -10.10 3.64
C ARG A 283 20.69 -11.14 2.65
N LYS A 284 21.18 -11.13 1.41
CA LYS A 284 20.89 -12.15 0.40
C LYS A 284 21.91 -13.28 0.39
N GLU A 285 23.03 -13.13 1.10
CA GLU A 285 23.97 -14.22 1.26
C GLU A 285 23.30 -15.34 2.06
N ARG A 286 23.47 -16.57 1.58
CA ARG A 286 22.94 -17.74 2.28
C ARG A 286 23.67 -17.86 3.61
N LEU A 287 22.90 -17.79 4.70
CA LEU A 287 23.47 -17.94 6.04
C LEU A 287 24.03 -19.37 6.20
N PRO A 288 25.25 -19.52 6.76
CA PRO A 288 25.90 -20.81 6.91
C PRO A 288 25.14 -21.73 7.87
N PHE A 289 24.50 -21.17 8.89
CA PHE A 289 23.69 -21.89 9.86
C PHE A 289 22.31 -21.24 9.98
N VAL A 290 21.25 -22.05 9.90
CA VAL A 290 19.86 -21.63 10.07
C VAL A 290 19.18 -22.54 11.08
N VAL A 291 18.42 -21.97 12.02
CA VAL A 291 17.66 -22.72 13.02
C VAL A 291 16.17 -22.57 12.72
N TYR A 292 15.51 -23.70 12.47
CA TYR A 292 14.06 -23.79 12.35
C TYR A 292 13.53 -24.36 13.66
N ALA A 293 12.71 -23.61 14.39
CA ALA A 293 12.17 -24.05 15.67
C ALA A 293 10.65 -23.97 15.66
N ASP A 294 10.03 -24.94 16.31
CA ASP A 294 8.59 -25.03 16.50
C ASP A 294 8.27 -25.46 17.93
N LEU A 295 7.16 -24.95 18.47
CA LEU A 295 6.74 -25.21 19.85
C LEU A 295 5.26 -25.52 19.92
N GLU A 296 4.94 -26.41 20.84
CA GLU A 296 3.58 -26.87 21.11
C GLU A 296 3.23 -26.59 22.57
N CYS A 297 1.99 -26.13 22.77
CA CYS A 297 1.49 -25.73 24.07
C CYS A 297 0.41 -26.71 24.56
N VAL A 298 0.45 -27.02 25.85
CA VAL A 298 -0.68 -27.63 26.55
C VAL A 298 -1.58 -26.50 27.04
N LEU A 299 -2.89 -26.71 26.89
CA LEU A 299 -3.91 -25.76 27.31
C LEU A 299 -4.25 -26.02 28.78
N ALA A 300 -3.78 -25.16 29.67
CA ALA A 300 -4.14 -25.18 31.08
C ALA A 300 -5.39 -24.32 31.32
N LYS A 301 -6.31 -24.78 32.17
CA LYS A 301 -7.43 -23.94 32.61
C LYS A 301 -6.87 -22.81 33.49
N THR A 302 -7.39 -21.60 33.31
CA THR A 302 -7.05 -20.45 34.17
C THR A 302 -8.29 -19.99 34.92
N GLU A 303 -8.09 -19.44 36.12
CA GLU A 303 -9.16 -18.89 36.96
C GLU A 303 -9.43 -17.40 36.68
N GLU A 304 -8.66 -16.80 35.76
CA GLU A 304 -8.85 -15.40 35.35
C GLU A 304 -10.10 -15.25 34.48
N GLU A 305 -11.09 -14.48 34.96
CA GLU A 305 -12.40 -14.27 34.32
C GLU A 305 -12.34 -13.79 32.85
N LYS A 306 -11.20 -13.27 32.39
CA LYS A 306 -10.99 -12.72 31.04
C LYS A 306 -10.20 -13.62 30.09
N LEU A 307 -9.64 -14.73 30.56
CA LEU A 307 -8.84 -15.66 29.75
C LEU A 307 -9.43 -17.06 29.83
N TYR A 308 -9.73 -17.68 28.68
CA TYR A 308 -10.35 -19.01 28.64
C TYR A 308 -9.34 -20.13 28.97
N GLN A 309 -8.10 -20.00 28.49
CA GLN A 309 -7.03 -20.99 28.65
C GLN A 309 -5.65 -20.31 28.71
N HIS A 310 -4.74 -20.85 29.51
CA HIS A 310 -3.33 -20.49 29.57
C HIS A 310 -2.51 -21.45 28.72
N HIS A 311 -1.77 -20.94 27.74
CA HIS A 311 -0.90 -21.74 26.88
C HIS A 311 0.44 -21.99 27.56
N GLN A 312 0.65 -23.21 28.07
CA GLN A 312 1.91 -23.61 28.67
C GLN A 312 2.72 -24.42 27.65
N VAL A 313 3.88 -23.89 27.23
CA VAL A 313 4.79 -24.60 26.32
C VAL A 313 5.22 -25.92 26.98
N PHE A 314 5.09 -27.02 26.25
CA PHE A 314 5.41 -28.36 26.77
C PHE A 314 6.29 -29.19 25.84
N SER A 315 6.24 -28.92 24.54
CA SER A 315 7.08 -29.59 23.56
C SER A 315 7.75 -28.54 22.68
N LEU A 316 9.04 -28.69 22.47
CA LEU A 316 9.82 -27.85 21.57
C LEU A 316 10.68 -28.74 20.69
N ALA A 317 10.68 -28.47 19.39
CA ALA A 317 11.55 -29.10 18.42
C ALA A 317 12.28 -28.03 17.63
N TYR A 318 13.55 -28.26 17.31
CA TYR A 318 14.27 -27.41 16.38
C TYR A 318 15.25 -28.20 15.54
N TYR A 319 15.46 -27.72 14.32
CA TYR A 319 16.39 -28.26 13.35
C TYR A 319 17.43 -27.19 13.02
N VAL A 320 18.69 -27.54 13.21
CA VAL A 320 19.84 -26.75 12.76
C VAL A 320 20.23 -27.25 11.39
N HIS A 321 20.24 -26.37 10.40
CA HIS A 321 20.74 -26.65 9.05
C HIS A 321 22.06 -25.92 8.81
N CYS A 322 23.07 -26.64 8.36
CA CYS A 322 24.33 -26.12 7.87
C CYS A 322 24.36 -26.14 6.34
N SER A 323 24.71 -25.02 5.68
CA SER A 323 24.59 -24.90 4.22
C SER A 323 25.70 -25.59 3.43
N PHE A 324 26.80 -25.96 4.07
CA PHE A 324 28.01 -26.47 3.41
C PHE A 324 28.49 -27.83 3.94
N ASP A 325 27.93 -28.32 5.06
CA ASP A 325 28.26 -29.62 5.63
C ASP A 325 27.04 -30.17 6.38
N ASP A 326 26.35 -31.12 5.76
CA ASP A 326 25.14 -31.73 6.31
C ASP A 326 25.41 -32.51 7.61
N SER A 327 26.65 -32.93 7.88
CA SER A 327 27.00 -33.62 9.13
C SER A 327 26.88 -32.71 10.36
N LEU A 328 26.92 -31.39 10.15
CA LEU A 328 26.71 -30.38 11.17
C LEU A 328 25.22 -30.02 11.36
N SER A 329 24.34 -30.52 10.49
CA SER A 329 22.90 -30.35 10.62
C SER A 329 22.35 -31.36 11.66
N ALA A 330 21.50 -30.89 12.55
CA ALA A 330 21.01 -31.72 13.66
C ALA A 330 19.57 -31.36 14.04
N TYR A 331 18.78 -32.40 14.31
CA TYR A 331 17.44 -32.27 14.87
C TYR A 331 17.47 -32.50 16.38
N HIS A 332 16.83 -31.61 17.11
CA HIS A 332 16.73 -31.64 18.56
C HIS A 332 15.26 -31.50 18.95
N SER A 333 14.81 -32.29 19.93
CA SER A 333 13.47 -32.12 20.47
C SER A 333 13.42 -32.49 21.94
N ARG A 334 12.56 -31.81 22.67
CA ARG A 334 12.33 -32.09 24.09
C ARG A 334 10.88 -31.86 24.46
N ARG A 335 10.33 -32.83 25.20
CA ARG A 335 8.97 -32.80 25.74
C ARG A 335 9.03 -32.81 27.25
N SER A 336 8.94 -31.63 27.85
CA SER A 336 8.99 -31.46 29.29
C SER A 336 8.56 -30.04 29.68
N ALA A 337 8.20 -29.85 30.95
CA ALA A 337 7.88 -28.53 31.49
C ALA A 337 9.07 -27.55 31.42
N ASP A 338 10.29 -28.06 31.39
CA ASP A 338 11.54 -27.29 31.30
C ASP A 338 12.09 -27.20 29.85
N CYS A 339 11.27 -27.50 28.84
CA CYS A 339 11.68 -27.48 27.43
C CYS A 339 12.20 -26.09 26.98
N LEU A 340 11.62 -24.99 27.48
CA LEU A 340 12.09 -23.64 27.17
C LEU A 340 13.48 -23.35 27.76
N THR A 341 13.69 -23.67 29.04
CA THR A 341 14.99 -23.48 29.69
C THR A 341 16.08 -24.32 29.05
N TRP A 342 15.75 -25.55 28.65
CA TRP A 342 16.64 -26.40 27.88
C TRP A 342 16.97 -25.79 26.51
N PHE A 343 15.97 -25.32 25.77
CA PHE A 343 16.16 -24.75 24.45
C PHE A 343 17.09 -23.53 24.47
N VAL A 344 16.90 -22.62 25.42
CA VAL A 344 17.76 -21.45 25.56
C VAL A 344 19.20 -21.84 25.90
N ALA A 345 19.38 -22.82 26.80
CA ALA A 345 20.71 -23.33 27.14
C ALA A 345 21.39 -24.01 25.93
N ASP A 346 20.64 -24.80 25.16
CA ASP A 346 21.18 -25.53 24.01
C ASP A 346 21.49 -24.57 22.84
N LEU A 347 20.66 -23.55 22.61
CA LEU A 347 20.95 -22.46 21.66
C LEU A 347 22.25 -21.71 22.04
N LYS A 348 22.50 -21.48 23.33
CA LYS A 348 23.74 -20.85 23.79
C LYS A 348 24.96 -21.72 23.48
N ASN A 349 24.85 -23.03 23.71
CA ASN A 349 25.91 -23.99 23.38
C ASN A 349 26.11 -24.09 21.86
N LEU A 350 25.03 -24.10 21.08
CA LEU A 350 25.06 -24.06 19.62
C LEU A 350 25.77 -22.81 19.12
N ALA A 351 25.45 -21.63 19.66
CA ALA A 351 26.10 -20.37 19.30
C ALA A 351 27.61 -20.41 19.54
N LEU A 352 28.06 -21.02 20.64
CA LEU A 352 29.49 -21.22 20.93
C LEU A 352 30.15 -22.17 19.92
N ARG A 353 29.51 -23.30 19.60
CA ARG A 353 29.99 -24.25 18.59
C ARG A 353 30.11 -23.60 17.22
N VAL A 354 29.05 -22.94 16.76
CA VAL A 354 29.01 -22.23 15.47
C VAL A 354 30.05 -21.12 15.42
N LYS A 355 30.23 -20.36 16.51
CA LYS A 355 31.28 -19.34 16.59
C LYS A 355 32.69 -19.90 16.40
N ASN A 356 32.97 -21.08 16.96
CA ASN A 356 34.29 -21.71 16.79
C ASN A 356 34.49 -22.19 15.34
N ILE A 357 33.45 -22.73 14.71
CA ILE A 357 33.47 -23.13 13.30
C ILE A 357 33.73 -21.92 12.40
N LEU A 358 32.94 -20.85 12.55
CA LEU A 358 33.03 -19.64 11.73
C LEU A 358 34.33 -18.83 11.96
N LYS A 359 34.99 -19.01 13.11
CA LYS A 359 36.31 -18.41 13.38
C LYS A 359 37.46 -19.13 12.70
N THR A 360 37.25 -20.38 12.29
CA THR A 360 38.32 -21.20 11.72
C THR A 360 38.53 -20.77 10.27
N ASN A 361 39.69 -20.16 9.98
CA ASN A 361 40.06 -19.81 8.61
C ASN A 361 40.40 -21.09 7.83
N VAL A 362 39.53 -21.45 6.89
CA VAL A 362 39.76 -22.56 5.96
C VAL A 362 40.38 -21.99 4.68
N PRO A 363 41.48 -22.57 4.15
CA PRO A 363 42.04 -22.17 2.87
C PRO A 363 40.99 -22.31 1.76
N MET A 364 40.93 -21.32 0.87
CA MET A 364 40.07 -21.40 -0.31
C MET A 364 40.54 -22.57 -1.19
N VAL A 365 39.64 -23.49 -1.51
CA VAL A 365 39.94 -24.59 -2.45
C VAL A 365 40.13 -23.99 -3.83
N ASN A 366 41.18 -24.40 -4.54
CA ASN A 366 41.40 -23.98 -5.92
C ASN A 366 40.24 -24.47 -6.80
N LEU A 367 39.68 -23.55 -7.58
CA LEU A 367 38.65 -23.89 -8.58
C LEU A 367 39.25 -24.87 -9.61
N THR A 368 38.45 -25.86 -9.98
CA THR A 368 38.75 -26.74 -11.12
C THR A 368 38.69 -25.99 -12.45
N SER A 369 39.26 -26.55 -13.51
CA SER A 369 39.21 -25.92 -14.84
C SER A 369 37.76 -25.66 -15.32
N GLU A 370 36.84 -26.59 -15.05
CA GLU A 370 35.42 -26.44 -15.39
C GLU A 370 34.75 -25.32 -14.57
N GLU A 371 35.05 -25.21 -13.28
CA GLU A 371 34.53 -24.14 -12.43
C GLU A 371 35.08 -22.77 -12.84
N TRP A 372 36.33 -22.71 -13.29
CA TRP A 372 36.92 -21.51 -13.86
C TRP A 372 36.22 -21.09 -15.15
N GLU A 373 35.94 -22.02 -16.07
CA GLU A 373 35.17 -21.71 -17.29
C GLU A 373 33.76 -21.23 -16.96
N LYS A 374 33.09 -21.88 -15.99
CA LYS A 374 31.77 -21.47 -15.52
C LYS A 374 31.79 -20.08 -14.87
N PHE A 375 32.79 -19.78 -14.04
CA PHE A 375 32.94 -18.47 -13.41
C PHE A 375 33.14 -17.38 -14.47
N HIS A 376 34.03 -17.58 -15.44
CA HIS A 376 34.30 -16.60 -16.50
C HIS A 376 33.13 -16.42 -17.49
N SER A 377 32.31 -17.46 -17.71
CA SER A 377 31.15 -17.41 -18.61
C SER A 377 29.85 -16.93 -17.93
N THR A 378 29.83 -16.78 -16.60
CA THR A 378 28.64 -16.37 -15.86
C THR A 378 28.34 -14.88 -16.07
N THR A 379 27.21 -14.59 -16.73
CA THR A 379 26.72 -13.21 -16.97
C THR A 379 25.60 -12.79 -16.02
N ARG A 380 25.12 -13.70 -15.17
CA ARG A 380 24.06 -13.48 -14.18
C ARG A 380 24.64 -13.56 -12.78
N CYS A 381 24.37 -12.55 -11.96
CA CYS A 381 24.77 -12.62 -10.56
C CYS A 381 23.89 -13.65 -9.83
N HIS A 382 24.44 -14.35 -8.85
CA HIS A 382 23.64 -15.26 -8.02
C HIS A 382 22.71 -14.49 -7.03
N ILE A 383 22.90 -13.16 -6.92
CA ILE A 383 22.19 -12.26 -6.00
C ILE A 383 21.15 -11.40 -6.74
N CYS A 384 21.38 -11.03 -8.00
CA CYS A 384 20.50 -10.19 -8.84
C CYS A 384 20.48 -10.68 -10.29
#